data_AF-A0A7C1M2G4-F1
#
_entry.id   AF-A0A7C1M2G4-F1
#
_cell.length_a   1.000
_cell.length_b   1.000
_cell.length_c   1.000
_cell.angle_alpha   90.00
_cell.angle_beta   90.00
_cell.angle_gamma   90.00
#
_symmetry.space_group_name_H-M   'P 1'
#
loop_
_entity.id
_entity.type
_entity.pdbx_description
1 polymer ?
#
loop_
_entity_poly.entity_id
_entity_poly.type
_entity_poly.pdbx_seq_one_letter_code
_entity_poly.pdbx_strand_id
1 'polypeptide(L)'
;MPEYTGIIKDSALKCTRPDLLEKWIGKNEGLWFRLTLKLINEKVDPKSAEQLGFYWGLLVPEITEQLNADGLTIPIRAFGAEAERPYFKDDTHELLTQLCNLVGKNGALMRLSDPNMDVHRMSMVLDNVIKFAVGSLHMNGEKLEAWRTK
;
A
#
# COMPACT_ATOMS: atom_id res chain seq x y z
N MET A 1 4.94 35.65 15.53
CA MET A 1 3.78 35.37 14.66
C MET A 1 2.95 34.31 15.36
N PRO A 2 1.64 34.49 15.61
CA PRO A 2 0.84 33.45 16.24
C PRO A 2 0.73 32.22 15.32
N GLU A 3 0.94 31.03 15.88
CA GLU A 3 0.75 29.76 15.19
C GLU A 3 -0.65 29.23 15.48
N TYR A 4 -1.44 28.96 14.44
CA TYR A 4 -2.79 28.42 14.55
C TYR A 4 -2.85 27.05 13.86
N THR A 5 -3.46 26.07 14.53
CA THR A 5 -3.68 24.72 13.98
C THR A 5 -5.16 24.53 13.65
N GLY A 6 -5.45 23.85 12.55
CA GLY A 6 -6.81 23.60 12.09
C GLY A 6 -6.88 22.37 11.19
N ILE A 7 -8.09 21.86 11.01
CA ILE A 7 -8.42 20.72 10.15
C ILE A 7 -9.28 21.23 9.01
N ILE A 8 -8.97 20.85 7.77
CA ILE A 8 -9.86 21.09 6.62
C ILE A 8 -10.78 19.88 6.52
N LYS A 9 -12.09 20.11 6.61
CA LYS A 9 -13.11 19.09 6.40
C LYS A 9 -14.21 19.66 5.52
N ASP A 10 -14.63 18.93 4.50
CA ASP A 10 -15.73 19.32 3.60
C ASP A 10 -15.55 20.72 2.99
N SER A 11 -14.34 21.03 2.52
CA SER A 11 -13.95 22.35 1.98
C SER A 11 -14.09 23.53 2.95
N ALA A 12 -14.28 23.27 4.26
CA ALA A 12 -14.30 24.29 5.30
C ALA A 12 -13.08 24.17 6.21
N LEU A 13 -12.39 25.29 6.46
CA LEU A 13 -11.30 25.37 7.43
C LEU A 13 -11.89 25.46 8.84
N LYS A 14 -11.69 24.42 9.66
CA LYS A 14 -12.02 24.45 11.09
C LYS A 14 -10.75 24.65 11.91
N CYS A 15 -10.58 25.84 12.47
CA CYS A 15 -9.49 26.14 13.41
C CYS A 15 -9.82 25.60 14.81
N THR A 16 -8.81 25.20 15.58
CA THR A 16 -8.97 24.79 17.00
C THR A 16 -9.36 25.95 17.91
N ARG A 17 -9.04 27.20 17.52
CA ARG A 17 -9.38 28.45 18.23
C ARG A 17 -9.89 29.53 17.26
N PRO A 18 -11.11 29.35 16.71
CA PRO A 18 -11.67 30.29 15.73
C PRO A 18 -11.86 31.69 16.32
N ASP A 19 -12.13 31.77 17.63
CA ASP A 19 -12.29 33.03 18.38
C ASP A 19 -11.01 33.90 18.39
N LEU A 20 -9.84 33.27 18.47
CA LEU A 20 -8.56 33.98 18.46
C LEU A 20 -8.15 34.39 17.05
N LEU A 21 -8.51 33.58 16.05
CA LEU A 21 -8.26 33.89 14.65
C LEU A 21 -9.13 35.07 14.20
N GLU A 22 -10.43 35.08 14.53
CA GLU A 22 -11.33 36.20 14.23
C GLU A 22 -10.89 37.50 14.92
N LYS A 23 -10.54 37.44 16.21
CA LYS A 23 -10.01 38.61 16.95
C LYS A 23 -8.72 39.14 16.35
N TRP A 24 -7.86 38.26 15.83
CA TRP A 24 -6.62 38.67 15.20
C TRP A 24 -6.86 39.27 13.81
N ILE A 25 -7.71 38.65 12.98
CA ILE A 25 -8.13 39.16 11.67
C ILE A 25 -8.74 40.56 11.81
N GLY A 26 -9.69 40.73 12.74
CA GLY A 26 -10.34 42.02 12.97
C GLY A 26 -9.38 43.11 13.47
N LYS A 27 -8.28 42.75 14.14
CA LYS A 27 -7.24 43.71 14.57
C LYS A 27 -6.21 44.03 13.50
N ASN A 28 -6.15 43.25 12.42
CA ASN A 28 -5.09 43.33 11.40
C ASN A 28 -5.69 43.43 9.98
N GLU A 29 -6.91 43.96 9.87
CA GLU A 29 -7.61 44.15 8.60
C GLU A 29 -6.79 45.06 7.67
N GLY A 30 -6.55 44.62 6.43
CA GLY A 30 -5.73 45.33 5.43
C GLY A 30 -4.24 44.96 5.41
N LEU A 31 -3.76 44.08 6.29
CA LEU A 31 -2.39 43.58 6.28
C LEU A 31 -2.27 42.24 5.52
N TRP A 32 -1.20 42.09 4.74
CA TRP A 32 -0.87 40.84 4.08
C TRP A 32 -0.28 39.86 5.10
N PHE A 33 -0.81 38.64 5.16
CA PHE A 33 -0.24 37.57 5.97
C PHE A 33 0.00 36.29 5.17
N ARG A 34 1.01 35.53 5.57
CA ARG A 34 1.33 34.22 4.99
C ARG A 34 0.83 33.15 5.96
N LEU A 35 -0.16 32.37 5.52
CA LEU A 35 -0.66 31.22 6.26
C LEU A 35 0.07 29.95 5.77
N THR A 36 0.57 29.13 6.68
CA THR A 36 1.12 27.80 6.37
C THR A 36 0.15 26.74 6.87
N LEU A 37 -0.53 26.06 5.95
CA LEU A 37 -1.40 24.93 6.27
C LEU A 37 -0.57 23.64 6.31
N LYS A 38 -0.66 22.89 7.41
CA LYS A 38 -0.13 21.52 7.50
C LYS A 38 -1.30 20.56 7.67
N LEU A 39 -1.43 19.59 6.78
CA LEU A 39 -2.36 18.48 6.97
C LEU A 39 -1.87 17.61 8.13
N ILE A 40 -2.72 17.43 9.14
CA ILE A 40 -2.46 16.57 10.29
C ILE A 40 -3.42 15.38 10.15
N ASN A 41 -2.88 14.18 10.03
CA ASN A 41 -3.58 12.90 9.87
C ASN A 41 -4.43 12.81 8.59
N GLU A 42 -3.78 12.53 7.46
CA GLU A 42 -4.48 11.93 6.31
C GLU A 42 -5.20 10.67 6.79
N LYS A 43 -6.52 10.64 6.67
CA LYS A 43 -7.30 9.43 6.92
C LYS A 43 -6.93 8.45 5.81
N VAL A 44 -6.07 7.49 6.13
CA VAL A 44 -5.68 6.40 5.23
C VAL A 44 -6.91 5.51 5.05
N ASP A 45 -7.47 5.46 3.85
CA ASP A 45 -8.56 4.53 3.56
C ASP A 45 -8.00 3.10 3.60
N PRO A 46 -8.49 2.25 4.51
CA PRO A 46 -7.91 0.93 4.69
C PRO A 46 -8.13 0.06 3.45
N LYS A 47 -7.17 -0.82 3.18
CA LYS A 47 -7.30 -1.90 2.19
C LYS A 47 -8.58 -2.71 2.41
N SER A 48 -9.27 -3.05 1.32
CA SER A 48 -10.55 -3.74 1.38
C SER A 48 -10.38 -5.25 1.65
N ALA A 49 -11.42 -5.89 2.17
CA ALA A 49 -11.41 -7.33 2.41
C ALA A 49 -11.33 -8.11 1.09
N GLU A 50 -11.95 -7.59 0.03
CA GLU A 50 -11.93 -8.14 -1.32
C GLU A 50 -10.52 -8.12 -1.92
N GLN A 51 -9.78 -7.02 -1.76
CA GLN A 51 -8.38 -6.92 -2.22
C GLN A 51 -7.49 -7.95 -1.53
N LEU A 52 -7.65 -8.11 -0.21
CA LEU A 52 -6.90 -9.11 0.56
C LEU A 52 -7.34 -10.54 0.20
N GLY A 53 -8.64 -10.76 -0.01
CA GLY A 53 -9.20 -12.03 -0.43
C GLY A 53 -8.69 -12.45 -1.81
N PHE A 54 -8.63 -11.53 -2.76
CA PHE A 54 -8.06 -11.77 -4.08
C PHE A 54 -6.55 -12.10 -4.00
N TYR A 55 -5.79 -11.34 -3.21
CA TYR A 55 -4.37 -11.58 -3.01
C TYR A 55 -4.08 -12.96 -2.38
N TRP A 56 -4.67 -13.22 -1.20
CA TRP A 56 -4.38 -14.43 -0.41
C TRP A 56 -5.13 -15.67 -0.88
N GLY A 57 -6.34 -15.49 -1.40
CA GLY A 57 -7.22 -16.57 -1.81
C GLY A 57 -6.97 -17.04 -3.24
N LEU A 58 -6.42 -16.20 -4.12
CA LEU A 58 -6.20 -16.54 -5.51
C LEU A 58 -4.74 -16.36 -5.95
N LEU A 59 -4.22 -15.13 -5.89
CA LEU A 59 -2.91 -14.82 -6.50
C LEU A 59 -1.78 -15.62 -5.86
N VAL A 60 -1.65 -15.58 -4.53
CA VAL A 60 -0.58 -16.31 -3.82
C VAL A 60 -0.66 -17.83 -4.08
N PRO A 61 -1.83 -18.49 -3.94
CA PRO A 61 -1.96 -19.91 -4.28
C PRO A 61 -1.59 -20.25 -5.72
N GLU A 62 -2.16 -19.55 -6.72
CA GLU A 62 -1.95 -19.86 -8.14
C GLU A 62 -0.49 -19.64 -8.54
N ILE A 63 0.15 -18.58 -8.04
CA ILE A 63 1.57 -18.33 -8.27
C ILE A 63 2.42 -19.41 -7.59
N THR A 64 2.07 -19.84 -6.38
CA THR A 64 2.80 -20.93 -5.69
C THR A 64 2.73 -22.23 -6.49
N GLU A 65 1.55 -22.57 -7.01
CA GLU A 65 1.37 -23.74 -7.88
C GLU A 65 2.20 -23.64 -9.15
N GLN A 66 2.22 -22.47 -9.79
CA GLN A 66 3.02 -22.24 -11.00
C GLN A 66 4.52 -22.34 -10.73
N LEU A 67 5.04 -21.70 -9.68
CA LEU A 67 6.45 -21.77 -9.30
C LEU A 67 6.90 -23.22 -9.10
N ASN A 68 6.08 -24.03 -8.43
CA ASN A 68 6.35 -25.44 -8.21
C ASN A 68 6.23 -26.28 -9.49
N ALA A 69 5.27 -25.96 -10.38
CA ALA A 69 5.13 -26.61 -11.67
C ALA A 69 6.33 -26.34 -12.60
N ASP A 70 6.90 -25.13 -12.51
CA ASP A 70 8.12 -24.74 -13.21
C ASP A 70 9.39 -25.35 -12.59
N GLY A 71 9.25 -26.10 -11.48
CA GLY A 71 10.36 -26.75 -10.79
C GLY A 71 11.23 -25.82 -9.96
N LEU A 72 10.76 -24.61 -9.65
CA LEU A 72 11.50 -23.66 -8.83
C LEU A 72 11.48 -24.07 -7.36
N THR A 73 12.63 -23.93 -6.71
CA THR A 73 12.85 -24.33 -5.32
C THR A 73 13.45 -23.19 -4.51
N ILE A 74 13.39 -23.34 -3.19
CA ILE A 74 14.02 -22.44 -2.23
C ILE A 74 15.15 -23.18 -1.53
N PRO A 75 16.36 -22.60 -1.46
CA PRO A 75 17.43 -23.14 -0.66
C PRO A 75 17.15 -22.93 0.83
N ILE A 76 17.17 -24.01 1.61
CA ILE A 76 17.17 -23.98 3.07
C ILE A 76 18.59 -24.26 3.54
N ARG A 77 19.11 -23.40 4.39
CA ARG A 77 20.40 -23.60 5.06
C ARG A 77 20.19 -23.56 6.56
N ALA A 78 20.45 -24.68 7.23
CA ALA A 78 20.35 -24.78 8.67
C ALA A 78 21.38 -25.79 9.20
N PHE A 79 22.06 -25.44 10.30
CA PHE A 79 23.02 -26.32 10.99
C PHE A 79 24.11 -26.92 10.09
N GLY A 80 24.56 -26.19 9.05
CA GLY A 80 25.56 -26.65 8.10
C GLY A 80 25.05 -27.63 7.03
N ALA A 81 23.75 -27.93 7.02
CA ALA A 81 23.10 -28.66 5.94
C ALA A 81 22.45 -27.67 4.95
N GLU A 82 22.57 -27.99 3.66
CA GLU A 82 21.86 -27.31 2.58
C GLU A 82 20.90 -28.30 1.93
N ALA A 83 19.65 -27.88 1.77
CA ALA A 83 18.62 -28.65 1.07
C ALA A 83 17.77 -27.70 0.23
N GLU A 84 17.10 -28.24 -0.77
CA GLU A 84 16.10 -27.51 -1.55
C GLU A 84 14.71 -28.03 -1.21
N ARG A 85 13.74 -27.13 -1.20
CA ARG A 85 12.33 -27.49 -1.08
C ARG A 85 11.45 -26.70 -2.04
N PRO A 86 10.24 -27.21 -2.36
CA PRO A 86 9.23 -26.46 -3.07
C PRO A 86 8.80 -25.18 -2.32
N TYR A 87 8.22 -24.24 -3.07
CA TYR A 87 7.60 -23.03 -2.52
C TYR A 87 6.34 -23.36 -1.74
N PHE A 88 6.17 -22.69 -0.59
CA PHE A 88 4.89 -22.59 0.11
C PHE A 88 4.33 -21.17 0.02
N LYS A 89 3.07 -21.00 0.42
CA LYS A 89 2.36 -19.71 0.32
C LYS A 89 3.10 -18.57 1.02
N ASP A 90 3.71 -18.83 2.18
CA ASP A 90 4.45 -17.81 2.94
C ASP A 90 5.71 -17.38 2.20
N ASP A 91 6.41 -18.33 1.55
CA ASP A 91 7.58 -17.99 0.75
C ASP A 91 7.20 -17.20 -0.50
N THR A 92 6.12 -17.61 -1.17
CA THR A 92 5.58 -16.89 -2.31
C THR A 92 5.15 -15.49 -1.89
N HIS A 93 4.53 -15.32 -0.72
CA HIS A 93 4.20 -14.00 -0.19
C HIS A 93 5.46 -13.14 0.04
N GLU A 94 6.50 -13.69 0.64
CA GLU A 94 7.75 -12.96 0.87
C GLU A 94 8.44 -12.60 -0.45
N LEU A 95 8.50 -13.53 -1.41
CA LEU A 95 8.99 -13.29 -2.76
C LEU A 95 8.23 -12.13 -3.42
N LEU A 96 6.90 -12.21 -3.44
CA LEU A 96 6.04 -11.18 -4.03
C LEU A 96 6.19 -9.86 -3.28
N THR A 97 6.38 -9.89 -1.96
CA THR A 97 6.62 -8.67 -1.19
C THR A 97 7.89 -7.98 -1.69
N GLN A 98 9.00 -8.70 -1.82
CA GLN A 98 10.27 -8.12 -2.29
C GLN A 98 10.19 -7.59 -3.73
N LEU A 99 9.45 -8.27 -4.61
CA LEU A 99 9.40 -7.94 -6.04
C LEU A 99 8.31 -6.91 -6.40
N CYS A 100 7.17 -6.95 -5.71
CA CYS A 100 5.95 -6.26 -6.14
C CYS A 100 5.55 -5.10 -5.21
N ASN A 101 6.03 -5.05 -3.97
CA ASN A 101 5.56 -4.06 -2.99
C ASN A 101 6.38 -2.77 -2.91
N LEU A 102 7.10 -2.40 -3.98
CA LEU A 102 7.82 -1.12 -4.11
C LEU A 102 6.83 0.03 -4.43
N VAL A 103 5.81 0.19 -3.59
CA VAL A 103 4.68 1.12 -3.76
C VAL A 103 4.68 2.30 -2.78
N GLY A 104 5.68 2.36 -1.90
CA GLY A 104 5.86 3.44 -0.96
C GLY A 104 6.38 4.71 -1.61
N LYS A 105 6.49 5.77 -0.80
CA LYS A 105 7.05 7.05 -1.25
C LYS A 105 8.44 6.81 -1.84
N ASN A 106 8.67 7.31 -3.05
CA ASN A 106 9.92 7.12 -3.82
C ASN A 106 10.22 5.65 -4.17
N GLY A 107 9.20 4.79 -4.31
CA GLY A 107 9.39 3.37 -4.61
C GLY A 107 9.89 2.55 -3.42
N ALA A 108 9.72 3.05 -2.20
CA ALA A 108 10.08 2.31 -1.00
C ALA A 108 9.25 1.02 -0.88
N LEU A 109 9.88 -0.04 -0.38
CA LEU A 109 9.20 -1.29 -0.04
C LEU A 109 8.20 -1.06 1.08
N MET A 110 6.94 -1.48 0.89
CA MET A 110 5.91 -1.45 1.94
C MET A 110 5.35 -2.84 2.19
N ARG A 111 5.25 -3.25 3.46
CA ARG A 111 4.57 -4.51 3.80
C ARG A 111 3.06 -4.33 3.75
N LEU A 112 2.33 -5.42 3.48
CA LEU A 112 0.86 -5.39 3.53
C LEU A 112 0.33 -5.05 4.94
N SER A 113 1.11 -5.33 5.98
CA SER A 113 0.83 -4.97 7.37
C SER A 113 1.16 -3.53 7.72
N ASP A 114 1.77 -2.76 6.82
CA ASP A 114 2.09 -1.34 7.07
C ASP A 114 0.80 -0.55 7.33
N PRO A 115 0.73 0.28 8.38
CA PRO A 115 -0.44 1.10 8.67
C PRO A 115 -0.77 2.12 7.56
N ASN A 116 0.20 2.45 6.70
CA ASN A 116 0.01 3.34 5.56
C ASN A 116 -0.35 2.59 4.27
N MET A 117 -0.53 1.26 4.32
CA MET A 117 -0.99 0.47 3.17
C MET A 117 -2.49 0.71 2.95
N ASP A 118 -2.82 1.75 2.19
CA ASP A 118 -4.18 2.08 1.77
C ASP A 118 -4.68 1.24 0.59
N VAL A 119 -5.97 1.40 0.28
CA VAL A 119 -6.64 0.78 -0.87
C VAL A 119 -5.94 1.05 -2.21
N HIS A 120 -5.34 2.23 -2.42
CA HIS A 120 -4.71 2.58 -3.68
C HIS A 120 -3.37 1.87 -3.85
N ARG A 121 -2.51 1.93 -2.82
CA ARG A 121 -1.23 1.20 -2.76
C ARG A 121 -1.46 -0.30 -2.86
N MET A 122 -2.49 -0.82 -2.20
CA MET A 122 -2.87 -2.23 -2.34
C MET A 122 -3.25 -2.58 -3.78
N SER A 123 -4.02 -1.73 -4.48
CA SER A 123 -4.32 -1.93 -5.90
C SER A 123 -3.05 -1.95 -6.77
N MET A 124 -2.08 -1.06 -6.50
CA MET A 124 -0.79 -1.08 -7.19
C MET A 124 -0.01 -2.37 -6.93
N VAL A 125 -0.03 -2.89 -5.69
CA VAL A 125 0.57 -4.19 -5.37
C VAL A 125 -0.08 -5.29 -6.20
N LEU A 126 -1.41 -5.35 -6.25
CA LEU A 126 -2.14 -6.34 -7.05
C LEU A 126 -1.75 -6.27 -8.53
N ASP A 127 -1.69 -5.07 -9.10
CA ASP A 127 -1.27 -4.87 -10.50
C ASP A 127 0.16 -5.37 -10.75
N ASN A 128 1.08 -5.08 -9.82
CA ASN A 128 2.46 -5.54 -9.92
C ASN A 128 2.57 -7.06 -9.83
N VAL A 129 1.80 -7.69 -8.95
CA VAL A 129 1.76 -9.15 -8.80
C VAL A 129 1.22 -9.81 -10.06
N ILE A 130 0.15 -9.28 -10.66
CA ILE A 130 -0.39 -9.79 -11.93
C ILE A 130 0.65 -9.62 -13.05
N LYS A 131 1.31 -8.47 -13.14
CA LYS A 131 2.38 -8.26 -14.13
C LYS A 131 3.54 -9.24 -13.95
N PHE A 132 3.92 -9.53 -12.71
CA PHE A 132 4.93 -10.56 -12.42
C PHE A 132 4.47 -11.95 -12.87
N ALA A 133 3.25 -12.35 -12.50
CA ALA A 133 2.68 -13.64 -12.87
C ALA A 133 2.62 -13.84 -14.39
N VAL A 134 2.17 -12.82 -15.14
CA VAL A 134 2.07 -12.88 -16.60
C VAL A 134 3.45 -12.78 -17.27
N GLY A 135 4.26 -11.81 -16.84
CA GLY A 135 5.51 -11.47 -17.53
C GLY A 135 6.67 -12.40 -17.18
N SER A 136 6.74 -12.89 -15.95
CA SER A 136 7.85 -13.71 -15.46
C SER A 136 7.51 -15.19 -15.36
N LEU A 137 6.24 -15.53 -15.07
CA LEU A 137 5.78 -16.93 -14.94
C LEU A 137 4.88 -17.38 -16.08
N HIS A 138 4.67 -16.53 -17.10
CA HIS A 138 3.87 -16.84 -18.29
C HIS A 138 2.44 -17.34 -17.98
N MET A 139 1.87 -16.93 -16.84
CA MET A 139 0.52 -17.28 -16.45
C MET A 139 -0.53 -16.57 -17.31
N ASN A 140 -1.73 -17.14 -17.40
CA ASN A 140 -2.84 -16.54 -18.16
C ASN A 140 -3.40 -15.29 -17.44
N GLY A 141 -3.03 -14.11 -17.93
CA GLY A 141 -3.46 -12.82 -17.37
C GLY A 141 -4.96 -12.57 -17.44
N GLU A 142 -5.65 -13.01 -18.50
CA GLU A 142 -7.10 -12.86 -18.61
C GLU A 142 -7.82 -13.66 -17.52
N LYS A 143 -7.33 -14.87 -17.22
CA LYS A 143 -7.83 -15.66 -16.09
C LYS A 143 -7.60 -14.91 -14.78
N LEU A 144 -6.43 -14.34 -14.54
CA LEU A 144 -6.15 -13.67 -13.26
C LEU A 144 -6.98 -12.38 -13.07
N GLU A 145 -7.12 -11.57 -14.11
CA GLU A 145 -7.89 -10.30 -14.05
C GLU A 145 -9.40 -10.54 -13.95
N ALA A 146 -9.95 -11.56 -14.61
CA ALA A 146 -11.39 -11.85 -14.54
C ALA A 146 -11.89 -12.14 -13.12
N TRP A 147 -11.00 -12.59 -12.23
CA TRP A 147 -11.33 -12.89 -10.84
C TRP A 147 -11.24 -11.67 -9.93
N ARG A 148 -10.58 -10.60 -10.37
CA ARG A 148 -10.50 -9.33 -9.65
C ARG A 148 -11.84 -8.60 -9.59
N THR A 149 -12.66 -8.77 -10.63
CA THR A 149 -13.96 -8.09 -10.81
C THR A 149 -15.17 -8.85 -10.26
N LYS A 150 -14.97 -10.03 -9.65
CA LYS A 150 -16.03 -10.80 -8.99
C LYS A 150 -16.09 -10.51 -7.51
#